data_AF-A0A927BQX1-F1
#
_entry.id   AF-A0A927BQX1-F1
#
_cell.length_a   1.000
_cell.length_b   1.000
_cell.length_c   1.000
_cell.angle_alpha   90.00
_cell.angle_beta   90.00
_cell.angle_gamma   90.00
#
_symmetry.space_group_name_H-M   'P 1'
#
loop_
_entity.id
_entity.type
_entity.pdbx_description
1 polymer ?
#
loop_
_entity_poly.entity_id
_entity_poly.type
_entity_poly.pdbx_seq_one_letter_code
_entity_poly.pdbx_strand_id
1 'polypeptide(L)'
;MRTINRAALLALATALALMALLPHLASAAAEATPLRPVQVFDVKAGKVVKTLDNDKQYQDIAAAWLKSAGGPAPQLGPDDKCGFVYRIPLEGAMMVKVRDEQVPVQDVFLFHCEGKQPVLLVFDAKHRPFLLEFNGDLKPFLSKIGERSGK
;
A
#
# COMPACT_ATOMS: atom_id res chain seq x y z
N MET A 1 -25.44 -32.65 -65.80
CA MET A 1 -25.25 -31.28 -65.27
C MET A 1 -26.14 -31.11 -64.04
N ARG A 2 -25.58 -31.15 -62.82
CA ARG A 2 -26.33 -30.89 -61.58
C ARG A 2 -26.07 -29.44 -61.17
N THR A 3 -27.10 -28.61 -61.24
CA THR A 3 -27.06 -27.21 -60.79
C THR A 3 -27.05 -27.18 -59.27
N ILE A 4 -25.99 -26.62 -58.70
CA ILE A 4 -25.90 -26.38 -57.25
C ILE A 4 -26.84 -25.22 -56.91
N ASN A 5 -27.76 -25.46 -55.98
CA ASN A 5 -28.81 -24.54 -55.61
C ASN A 5 -28.21 -23.38 -54.79
N ARG A 6 -28.19 -22.17 -55.37
CA ARG A 6 -27.55 -20.97 -54.80
C ARG A 6 -28.07 -20.60 -53.39
N ALA A 7 -29.29 -21.01 -53.06
CA ALA A 7 -29.87 -20.83 -51.72
C ALA A 7 -29.13 -21.63 -50.62
N ALA A 8 -28.58 -22.81 -50.95
CA ALA A 8 -27.83 -23.63 -49.99
C ALA A 8 -26.45 -23.05 -49.68
N LEU A 9 -25.84 -22.32 -50.62
CA LEU A 9 -24.57 -21.62 -50.40
C LEU A 9 -24.72 -20.36 -49.54
N LEU A 10 -25.85 -19.65 -49.63
CA LEU A 10 -26.08 -18.47 -48.79
C LEU A 10 -26.36 -18.84 -47.32
N ALA A 11 -27.09 -19.93 -47.06
CA ALA A 11 -27.43 -20.36 -45.70
C ALA A 11 -26.21 -20.89 -44.90
N LEU A 12 -25.21 -21.45 -45.59
CA LEU A 12 -23.99 -21.95 -44.96
C LEU A 12 -23.02 -20.81 -44.61
N ALA A 13 -23.03 -19.71 -45.39
CA ALA A 13 -22.20 -18.53 -45.15
C ALA A 13 -22.67 -17.70 -43.95
N THR A 14 -23.98 -17.64 -43.68
CA THR A 14 -24.54 -16.92 -42.52
C THR A 14 -24.34 -17.66 -41.20
N ALA A 15 -24.33 -19.00 -41.21
CA ALA A 15 -24.05 -19.81 -40.01
C ALA A 15 -22.59 -19.69 -39.54
N LEU A 16 -21.63 -19.55 -40.48
CA LEU A 16 -20.21 -19.36 -40.16
C LEU A 16 -19.91 -17.96 -39.60
N ALA A 17 -20.69 -16.95 -39.98
CA ALA A 17 -20.50 -15.56 -39.52
C ALA A 17 -20.97 -15.33 -38.08
N LEU A 18 -21.93 -16.11 -37.56
CA LEU A 18 -22.41 -15.98 -36.17
C LEU A 18 -21.46 -16.60 -35.13
N MET A 19 -20.66 -17.60 -35.49
CA MET A 19 -19.70 -18.23 -34.56
C MET A 19 -18.41 -17.42 -34.36
N ALA A 20 -18.13 -16.43 -35.23
CA ALA A 20 -16.93 -15.60 -35.14
C ALA A 20 -17.05 -14.40 -34.17
N LEU A 21 -18.23 -14.16 -33.59
CA LEU A 21 -18.50 -13.03 -32.69
C LEU A 21 -18.30 -13.36 -31.19
N LEU A 22 -17.84 -14.56 -30.84
CA LEU A 22 -17.77 -15.05 -29.46
C LEU A 22 -16.42 -14.99 -28.71
N PRO A 23 -15.28 -14.41 -29.19
CA PRO A 23 -14.07 -14.41 -28.39
C PRO A 23 -13.87 -13.10 -27.62
N HIS A 24 -14.87 -12.61 -26.87
CA HIS A 24 -14.68 -11.42 -26.02
C HIS A 24 -15.18 -11.52 -24.57
N LEU A 25 -15.56 -12.72 -24.10
CA LEU A 25 -15.84 -12.96 -22.68
C LEU A 25 -14.66 -13.63 -21.97
N ALA A 26 -13.43 -13.23 -22.29
CA ALA A 26 -12.32 -13.45 -21.36
C ALA A 26 -12.45 -12.37 -20.28
N SER A 27 -13.24 -12.65 -19.24
CA SER A 27 -13.21 -11.86 -18.01
C SER A 27 -11.80 -12.01 -17.43
N ALA A 28 -10.94 -11.03 -17.71
CA ALA A 28 -9.69 -10.89 -17.00
C ALA A 28 -10.07 -10.60 -15.55
N ALA A 29 -10.10 -11.64 -14.70
CA ALA A 29 -10.04 -11.46 -13.27
C ALA A 29 -8.79 -10.61 -13.03
N ALA A 30 -8.99 -9.34 -12.65
CA ALA A 30 -7.89 -8.47 -12.30
C ALA A 30 -7.15 -9.15 -11.14
N GLU A 31 -6.00 -9.76 -11.43
CA GLU A 31 -5.12 -10.26 -10.38
C GLU A 31 -4.68 -9.03 -9.59
N ALA A 32 -5.26 -8.87 -8.40
CA ALA A 32 -4.89 -7.81 -7.49
C ALA A 32 -3.39 -7.92 -7.26
N THR A 33 -2.64 -6.89 -7.67
CA THR A 33 -1.20 -6.88 -7.46
C THR A 33 -0.94 -6.98 -5.97
N PRO A 34 -0.18 -7.97 -5.50
CA PRO A 34 0.02 -8.17 -4.07
C PRO A 34 0.67 -6.93 -3.47
N LEU A 35 0.14 -6.50 -2.31
CA LEU A 35 0.63 -5.31 -1.62
C LEU A 35 2.11 -5.49 -1.24
N ARG A 36 2.89 -4.41 -1.38
CA ARG A 36 4.28 -4.39 -0.92
C ARG A 36 4.31 -4.69 0.59
N PRO A 37 5.25 -5.54 1.07
CA PRO A 37 5.20 -6.06 2.43
C PRO A 37 5.51 -4.98 3.47
N VAL A 38 5.00 -5.20 4.69
CA VAL A 38 5.37 -4.42 5.87
C VAL A 38 6.75 -4.89 6.34
N GLN A 39 7.63 -3.96 6.70
CA GLN A 39 8.99 -4.26 7.12
C GLN A 39 9.29 -3.68 8.51
N VAL A 40 10.00 -4.47 9.32
CA VAL A 40 10.54 -4.04 10.61
C VAL A 40 12.05 -3.92 10.46
N PHE A 41 12.57 -2.71 10.61
CA PHE A 41 13.99 -2.41 10.58
C PHE A 41 14.48 -2.20 12.01
N ASP A 42 15.47 -2.99 12.43
CA ASP A 42 16.17 -2.79 13.69
C ASP A 42 17.33 -1.83 13.44
N VAL A 43 17.28 -0.66 14.08
CA VAL A 43 18.27 0.40 13.90
C VAL A 43 19.64 -0.03 14.44
N LYS A 44 19.66 -0.76 15.56
CA LYS A 44 20.88 -1.25 16.18
C LYS A 44 21.53 -2.36 15.34
N ALA A 45 20.73 -3.23 14.73
CA ALA A 45 21.23 -4.27 13.83
C ALA A 45 21.52 -3.76 12.40
N GLY A 46 21.03 -2.57 12.04
CA GLY A 46 21.23 -1.95 10.73
C GLY A 46 20.55 -2.68 9.57
N LYS A 47 19.50 -3.46 9.83
CA LYS A 47 18.85 -4.30 8.81
C LYS A 47 17.37 -4.55 9.08
N VAL A 48 16.66 -4.99 8.04
CA VAL A 48 15.31 -5.55 8.17
C VAL A 48 15.40 -6.87 8.93
N VAL A 49 14.69 -6.98 10.05
CA VAL A 49 14.64 -8.17 10.91
C VAL A 49 13.33 -8.94 10.75
N LYS A 50 12.31 -8.33 10.16
CA LYS A 50 11.01 -8.96 9.90
C LYS A 50 10.35 -8.39 8.65
N THR A 51 9.73 -9.28 7.88
CA THR A 51 8.90 -8.96 6.71
C THR A 51 7.55 -9.63 6.91
N LEU A 52 6.47 -8.88 6.73
CA LEU A 52 5.10 -9.31 6.99
C LEU A 52 4.23 -9.03 5.76
N ASP A 53 3.28 -9.92 5.49
CA ASP A 53 2.27 -9.69 4.47
C ASP A 53 1.47 -8.44 4.82
N ASN A 54 1.35 -7.55 3.84
CA ASN A 54 0.58 -6.34 4.00
C ASN A 54 -0.89 -6.63 3.68
N ASP A 55 -1.76 -6.28 4.62
CA ASP A 55 -3.18 -6.58 4.57
C ASP A 55 -4.01 -5.34 4.92
N LYS A 56 -5.33 -5.49 4.82
CA LYS A 56 -6.26 -4.40 5.10
C LYS A 56 -6.09 -3.82 6.52
N GLN A 57 -5.70 -4.62 7.50
CA GLN A 57 -5.52 -4.11 8.87
C GLN A 57 -4.32 -3.17 8.95
N TYR A 58 -3.21 -3.48 8.27
CA TYR A 58 -2.08 -2.55 8.17
C TYR A 58 -2.44 -1.28 7.42
N GLN A 59 -3.23 -1.38 6.35
CA GLN A 59 -3.72 -0.22 5.60
C GLN A 59 -4.60 0.69 6.48
N ASP A 60 -5.54 0.11 7.22
CA ASP A 60 -6.46 0.85 8.09
C ASP A 60 -5.70 1.56 9.23
N ILE A 61 -4.71 0.88 9.84
CA ILE A 61 -3.85 1.46 10.87
C ILE A 61 -3.04 2.64 10.33
N ALA A 62 -2.36 2.46 9.19
CA ALA A 62 -1.54 3.52 8.60
C ALA A 62 -2.40 4.72 8.17
N ALA A 63 -3.59 4.46 7.60
CA ALA A 63 -4.53 5.50 7.23
C ALA A 63 -5.02 6.28 8.45
N ALA A 64 -5.30 5.61 9.58
CA ALA A 64 -5.71 6.27 10.81
C ALA A 64 -4.60 7.20 11.35
N TRP A 65 -3.35 6.74 11.36
CA TRP A 65 -2.22 7.56 11.78
C TRP A 65 -2.05 8.78 10.90
N LEU A 66 -2.03 8.60 9.58
CA LEU A 66 -1.88 9.71 8.63
C LEU A 66 -3.05 10.70 8.65
N LYS A 67 -4.29 10.26 8.92
CA LYS A 67 -5.45 11.17 9.12
C LYS A 67 -5.32 12.02 10.37
N SER A 68 -4.66 11.49 11.40
CA SER A 68 -4.36 12.21 12.65
C SER A 68 -3.06 13.01 12.60
N ALA A 69 -2.28 12.87 11.52
CA ALA A 69 -1.00 13.53 11.38
C ALA A 69 -1.25 15.04 11.21
N GLY A 70 -0.65 15.84 12.09
CA GLY A 70 -1.07 17.23 12.26
C GLY A 70 0.04 18.07 12.89
N GLY A 71 1.00 18.49 12.06
CA GLY A 71 2.06 19.41 12.45
C GLY A 71 3.46 18.82 12.29
N PRO A 72 4.50 19.67 12.15
CA PRO A 72 5.88 19.21 12.11
C PRO A 72 6.27 18.61 13.46
N ALA A 73 6.86 17.41 13.46
CA ALA A 73 7.45 16.84 14.66
C ALA A 73 8.81 17.47 14.98
N PRO A 74 9.22 17.47 16.27
CA PRO A 74 10.59 17.71 16.66
C PRO A 74 11.54 16.85 15.84
N GLN A 75 12.67 17.42 15.44
CA GLN A 75 13.71 16.65 14.74
C GLN A 75 14.17 15.49 15.62
N LEU A 76 14.19 14.29 15.04
CA LEU A 76 14.90 13.18 15.64
C LEU A 76 16.40 13.44 15.50
N GLY A 77 17.13 13.38 16.63
CA GLY A 77 18.57 13.53 16.67
C GLY A 77 19.29 12.22 16.36
N PRO A 78 20.58 12.26 15.96
CA PRO A 78 21.39 11.05 15.76
C PRO A 78 21.53 10.18 17.02
N ASP A 79 21.44 10.81 18.20
CA ASP A 79 21.54 10.17 19.51
C ASP A 79 20.22 9.54 19.97
N ASP A 80 19.14 9.69 19.20
CA ASP A 80 17.85 9.12 19.55
C ASP A 80 17.90 7.61 19.40
N LYS A 81 17.74 6.91 20.53
CA LYS A 81 17.70 5.46 20.63
C LYS A 81 16.40 4.91 20.06
N CYS A 82 16.18 5.12 18.77
CA CYS A 82 15.08 4.51 18.05
C CYS A 82 15.38 3.03 17.93
N GLY A 83 14.57 2.19 18.58
CA GLY A 83 14.78 0.74 18.57
C GLY A 83 14.44 0.18 17.19
N PHE A 84 13.26 0.54 16.69
CA PHE A 84 12.73 0.03 15.44
C PHE A 84 12.13 1.13 14.57
N VAL A 85 12.26 0.94 13.25
CA VAL A 85 11.51 1.68 12.24
C VAL A 85 10.60 0.71 11.51
N TYR A 86 9.31 1.04 11.46
CA TYR A 86 8.32 0.21 10.81
C TYR A 86 7.89 0.85 9.50
N ARG A 87 8.04 0.14 8.39
CA ARG A 87 7.59 0.60 7.07
C ARG A 87 6.28 -0.07 6.71
N ILE A 88 5.26 0.74 6.43
CA ILE A 88 3.97 0.28 5.89
C ILE A 88 3.77 0.92 4.52
N PRO A 89 3.98 0.17 3.42
CA PRO A 89 3.58 0.61 2.10
C PRO A 89 2.06 0.74 2.00
N LEU A 90 1.57 1.80 1.38
CA LEU A 90 0.14 1.95 1.08
C LEU A 90 -0.20 1.28 -0.26
N GLU A 91 -1.43 0.79 -0.39
CA GLU A 91 -1.97 0.27 -1.65
C GLU A 91 -1.99 1.34 -2.74
N GLY A 92 -2.34 2.57 -2.36
CA GLY A 92 -2.32 3.73 -3.22
C GLY A 92 -1.87 4.97 -2.44
N ALA A 93 -1.50 6.02 -3.17
CA ALA A 93 -1.09 7.27 -2.54
C ALA A 93 -2.24 7.87 -1.74
N MET A 94 -1.99 8.21 -0.47
CA MET A 94 -2.94 8.95 0.36
C MET A 94 -2.51 10.40 0.49
N MET A 95 -3.44 11.33 0.25
CA MET A 95 -3.18 12.75 0.39
C MET A 95 -3.18 13.15 1.87
N VAL A 96 -2.05 13.68 2.33
CA VAL A 96 -1.85 14.12 3.71
C VAL A 96 -1.50 15.60 3.71
N LYS A 97 -2.22 16.38 4.52
CA LYS A 97 -1.91 17.79 4.68
C LYS A 97 -0.65 17.95 5.53
N VAL A 98 0.40 18.51 4.95
CA VAL A 98 1.65 18.82 5.65
C VAL A 98 1.88 20.32 5.54
N ARG A 99 1.75 21.04 6.66
CA ARG A 99 1.73 22.51 6.68
C ARG A 99 0.65 23.05 5.73
N ASP A 100 1.05 23.70 4.64
CA ASP A 100 0.17 24.30 3.63
C ASP A 100 0.14 23.51 2.32
N GLU A 101 0.79 22.35 2.25
CA GLU A 101 0.87 21.49 1.06
C GLU A 101 0.08 20.18 1.26
N GLN A 102 -0.51 19.67 0.18
CA GLN A 102 -1.07 18.32 0.13
C GLN A 102 -0.01 17.36 -0.43
N VAL A 103 0.46 16.44 0.40
CA VAL A 103 1.53 15.51 0.06
C VAL A 103 0.95 14.13 -0.28
N PRO A 104 1.20 13.59 -1.49
CA PRO A 104 0.84 12.21 -1.80
C PRO A 104 1.82 11.25 -1.12
N VAL A 105 1.36 10.54 -0.10
CA VAL A 105 2.16 9.60 0.68
C VAL A 105 1.94 8.18 0.16
N GLN A 106 3.02 7.45 -0.15
CA GLN A 106 2.97 6.06 -0.62
C GLN A 106 3.56 5.05 0.36
N ASP A 107 4.41 5.51 1.26
CA ASP A 107 5.08 4.69 2.28
C ASP A 107 5.04 5.47 3.60
N VAL A 108 4.62 4.80 4.67
CA VAL A 108 4.61 5.33 6.03
C VAL A 108 5.74 4.68 6.81
N PHE A 109 6.59 5.49 7.43
CA PHE A 109 7.65 5.02 8.31
C PHE A 109 7.35 5.47 9.73
N LEU A 110 7.04 4.54 10.63
CA LEU A 110 6.86 4.83 12.05
C LEU A 110 8.20 4.68 12.76
N PHE A 111 8.69 5.77 13.33
CA PHE A 111 9.83 5.77 14.24
C PHE A 111 9.32 5.59 15.66
N HIS A 112 9.73 4.49 16.31
CA HIS A 112 9.41 4.22 17.71
C HIS A 112 10.69 4.20 18.53
N CYS A 113 10.87 5.25 19.34
CA CYS A 113 12.07 5.48 20.15
C CYS A 113 11.70 5.46 21.63
N GLU A 114 12.55 4.87 22.45
CA GLU A 114 12.30 4.71 23.89
C GLU A 114 12.19 6.08 24.58
N GLY A 115 11.13 6.27 25.38
CA GLY A 115 10.91 7.52 26.12
C GLY A 115 10.50 8.73 25.28
N LYS A 116 10.25 8.55 23.97
CA LYS A 116 9.79 9.61 23.07
C LYS A 116 8.43 9.30 22.46
N GLN A 117 7.73 10.35 22.07
CA GLN A 117 6.51 10.20 21.28
C GLN A 117 6.86 9.61 19.90
N PRO A 118 6.13 8.60 19.42
CA PRO A 118 6.33 8.06 18.08
C PRO A 118 6.05 9.12 17.03
N VAL A 119 6.80 9.09 15.92
CA VAL A 119 6.64 10.04 14.81
C VAL A 119 6.55 9.29 13.49
N LEU A 120 5.86 9.91 12.52
CA LEU A 120 5.81 9.40 11.15
C LEU A 120 6.84 10.13 10.31
N LEU A 121 7.63 9.39 9.56
CA LEU A 121 8.37 9.90 8.42
C LEU A 121 7.60 9.51 7.14
N VAL A 122 7.31 10.51 6.32
CA VAL A 122 6.72 10.32 5.00
C VAL A 122 7.55 11.07 3.95
N PHE A 123 7.40 10.67 2.70
CA PHE A 123 8.07 11.30 1.58
C PHE A 123 7.03 11.83 0.59
N ASP A 124 7.30 12.99 0.00
CA ASP A 124 6.52 13.46 -1.16
C ASP A 124 6.99 12.79 -2.46
N ALA A 125 6.34 13.18 -3.57
CA ALA A 125 6.69 12.70 -4.90
C ALA A 125 8.12 13.06 -5.37
N LYS A 126 8.79 14.00 -4.69
CA LYS A 126 10.19 14.40 -4.96
C LYS A 126 11.16 13.76 -3.97
N HIS A 127 10.73 12.77 -3.18
CA HIS A 127 11.50 12.15 -2.12
C HIS A 127 11.98 13.12 -1.02
N ARG A 128 11.28 14.24 -0.81
CA ARG A 128 11.55 15.13 0.33
C ARG A 128 10.95 14.53 1.60
N PRO A 129 11.71 14.39 2.69
CA PRO A 129 11.23 13.81 3.95
C PRO A 129 10.41 14.83 4.76
N PHE A 130 9.35 14.36 5.39
CA PHE A 130 8.56 15.10 6.37
C PHE A 130 8.38 14.26 7.63
N LEU A 131 8.81 14.82 8.77
CA LEU A 131 8.54 14.26 10.09
C LEU A 131 7.26 14.88 10.65
N LEU A 132 6.30 14.03 10.99
CA LEU A 132 4.96 14.41 11.41
C LEU A 132 4.65 13.81 12.78
N GLU A 133 4.11 14.65 13.67
CA GLU A 133 3.42 14.14 14.85
C GLU A 133 2.07 13.59 14.42
N PHE A 134 1.58 12.61 15.15
CA PHE A 134 0.27 12.03 14.93
C PHE A 134 -0.33 11.60 16.27
N ASN A 135 -1.66 11.49 16.29
CA ASN A 135 -2.39 11.03 17.45
C ASN A 135 -3.03 9.68 17.14
N GLY A 136 -2.34 8.60 17.48
CA GLY A 136 -2.81 7.25 17.22
C GLY A 136 -2.30 6.25 18.25
N ASP A 137 -3.16 5.29 18.61
CA ASP A 137 -2.78 4.18 19.46
C ASP A 137 -1.86 3.22 18.67
N LEU A 138 -0.69 2.91 19.24
CA LEU A 138 0.24 1.94 18.67
C LEU A 138 -0.09 0.49 19.05
N LYS A 139 -0.89 0.26 20.09
CA LYS A 139 -1.18 -1.09 20.59
C LYS A 139 -1.73 -2.03 19.52
N PRO A 140 -2.68 -1.62 18.64
CA PRO A 140 -3.19 -2.50 17.58
C PRO A 140 -2.07 -2.94 16.62
N PHE A 141 -1.18 -2.02 16.28
CA PHE A 141 -0.06 -2.29 15.39
C PHE A 141 0.98 -3.20 16.04
N LEU A 142 1.46 -2.85 17.24
CA LEU A 142 2.49 -3.60 17.97
C LEU A 142 2.02 -5.04 18.27
N SER A 143 0.76 -5.20 18.67
CA SER A 143 0.16 -6.52 18.87
C SER A 143 0.14 -7.35 17.59
N LYS A 144 -0.22 -6.75 16.45
CA LYS A 144 -0.27 -7.44 15.16
C LYS A 144 1.11 -7.88 14.67
N ILE A 145 2.15 -7.07 14.89
CA ILE A 145 3.52 -7.46 14.54
C ILE A 145 4.15 -8.42 15.57
N GLY A 146 3.48 -8.71 16.68
CA GLY A 146 3.99 -9.60 17.73
C GLY A 146 5.04 -8.96 18.64
N GLU A 147 5.19 -7.64 18.60
CA GLU A 147 5.98 -6.88 19.57
C GLU A 147 5.07 -6.63 20.78
N ARG A 148 5.37 -7.26 21.92
CA ARG A 148 4.71 -6.86 23.17
C ARG A 148 5.20 -5.46 23.49
N SER A 149 4.31 -4.45 23.47
CA SER A 149 4.59 -3.16 24.11
C SER A 149 5.20 -3.45 25.48
N GLY A 150 6.47 -3.10 25.64
CA GLY A 150 7.24 -3.35 26.84
C GLY A 150 6.54 -2.77 28.06
N LYS A 151 6.60 -3.54 29.14
CA LYS A 151 6.20 -3.17 30.49
C LYS A 151 7.04 -2.00 31.01
#